data_AF-A0A1F2UWY2-F1
#
_entry.id   AF-A0A1F2UWY2-F1
#
_cell.length_a   1.000
_cell.length_b   1.000
_cell.length_c   1.000
_cell.angle_alpha   90.00
_cell.angle_beta   90.00
_cell.angle_gamma   90.00
#
_symmetry.space_group_name_H-M   'P 1'
#
loop_
_entity.id
_entity.type
_entity.pdbx_description
1 polymer ?
#
loop_
_entity_poly.entity_id
_entity_poly.type
_entity_poly.pdbx_seq_one_letter_code
_entity_poly.pdbx_strand_id
1 'polypeptide(L)'
;MSLTVRDLDRSIAFYRDGLGFRVLTETAVEAALSADGVRTLVELHERADAVLRPRRCTGLFHFAILVPTRAALGRSLRHLTDEGWPLTGVADHLVSEALYLSDPDGLGIEIYGDRPRETWTRVGGQVMMATDPLDLESVANEPGAERSWTGLDAATVIGHVHLHVASLVDAERLYCGVVGFEPTMRTYPGALFVAAGGYHHHLGVNTWMGEGAPAPPGHAVGLRWFSVYARELPAAEVVDDATRTVVSLGPG
;
A
#
# COMPACT_ATOMS: atom_id res chain seq x y z
N MET A 1 7.73 -5.56 3.58
CA MET A 1 8.18 -4.32 2.90
C MET A 1 8.94 -3.49 3.90
N SER A 2 9.75 -2.53 3.46
CA SER A 2 10.62 -1.74 4.35
C SER A 2 10.54 -0.24 4.06
N LEU A 3 10.46 0.57 5.12
CA LEU A 3 10.27 2.02 5.09
C LEU A 3 11.41 2.73 5.83
N THR A 4 11.80 3.90 5.34
CA THR A 4 12.66 4.85 6.07
C THR A 4 11.77 5.86 6.78
N VAL A 5 11.94 5.99 8.10
CA VAL A 5 11.23 6.95 8.98
C VAL A 5 12.23 7.85 9.71
N ARG A 6 11.81 9.02 10.17
CA ARG A 6 12.70 9.98 10.88
C ARG A 6 12.87 9.70 12.37
N ASP A 7 11.87 9.07 12.96
CA ASP A 7 11.76 8.85 14.41
C ASP A 7 11.04 7.51 14.61
N LEU A 8 11.77 6.52 15.14
CA LEU A 8 11.27 5.16 15.28
C LEU A 8 10.17 5.08 16.34
N ASP A 9 10.38 5.68 17.51
CA ASP A 9 9.42 5.64 18.62
C ASP A 9 8.07 6.23 18.23
N ARG A 10 8.09 7.39 17.57
CA ARG A 10 6.89 8.05 17.06
C ARG A 10 6.20 7.21 15.99
N SER A 11 6.98 6.58 15.11
CA SER A 11 6.43 5.70 14.08
C SER A 11 5.81 4.46 14.70
N ILE A 12 6.49 3.77 15.63
CA ILE A 12 5.97 2.60 16.33
C ILE A 12 4.66 2.95 17.05
N ALA A 13 4.59 4.08 17.75
CA ALA A 13 3.35 4.52 18.41
C ALA A 13 2.20 4.65 17.41
N PHE A 14 2.43 5.29 16.25
CA PHE A 14 1.41 5.40 15.21
C PHE A 14 1.00 4.03 14.65
N TYR A 15 1.94 3.18 14.28
CA TYR A 15 1.64 1.87 13.68
C TYR A 15 0.99 0.90 14.68
N ARG A 16 1.40 0.93 15.94
CA ARG A 16 0.85 0.08 17.00
C ARG A 16 -0.49 0.59 17.50
N ASP A 17 -0.56 1.85 17.90
CA ASP A 17 -1.72 2.39 18.60
C ASP A 17 -2.77 2.92 17.62
N GLY A 18 -2.33 3.56 16.53
CA GLY A 18 -3.24 4.04 15.48
C GLY A 18 -3.71 2.94 14.56
N LEU A 19 -2.78 2.15 14.01
CA LEU A 19 -3.12 1.13 13.02
C LEU A 19 -3.37 -0.27 13.60
N GLY A 20 -2.93 -0.57 14.82
CA GLY A 20 -3.14 -1.86 15.46
C GLY A 20 -2.11 -2.94 15.11
N PHE A 21 -0.96 -2.58 14.54
CA PHE A 21 0.14 -3.53 14.36
C PHE A 21 0.71 -4.00 15.70
N ARG A 22 1.26 -5.20 15.69
CA ARG A 22 2.10 -5.76 16.76
C ARG A 22 3.56 -5.55 16.43
N VAL A 23 4.36 -5.15 17.40
CA VAL A 23 5.82 -5.09 17.29
C VAL A 23 6.38 -6.48 17.54
N LEU A 24 7.08 -7.06 16.55
CA LEU A 24 7.75 -8.36 16.68
C LEU A 24 9.14 -8.24 17.25
N THR A 25 9.90 -7.31 16.69
CA THR A 25 11.27 -7.00 17.09
C THR A 25 11.46 -5.50 17.04
N GLU A 26 12.31 -5.02 17.93
CA GLU A 26 12.67 -3.62 18.05
C GLU A 26 14.14 -3.55 18.44
N THR A 27 14.88 -2.70 17.74
CA THR A 27 16.26 -2.33 18.04
C THR A 27 16.32 -0.82 18.22
N ALA A 28 17.51 -0.27 18.45
CA ALA A 28 17.68 1.18 18.55
C ALA A 28 17.33 1.95 17.26
N VAL A 29 17.32 1.31 16.09
CA VAL A 29 17.11 1.98 14.80
C VAL A 29 16.20 1.23 13.84
N GLU A 30 15.63 0.09 14.24
CA GLU A 30 14.76 -0.74 13.39
C GLU A 30 13.63 -1.39 14.18
N ALA A 31 12.47 -1.57 13.54
CA ALA A 31 11.37 -2.36 14.09
C ALA A 31 10.66 -3.18 13.01
N ALA A 32 10.24 -4.39 13.38
CA ALA A 32 9.42 -5.26 12.53
C ALA A 32 7.98 -5.32 13.05
N LEU A 33 7.03 -5.05 12.17
CA LEU A 33 5.61 -4.94 12.47
C LEU A 33 4.82 -6.08 11.83
N SER A 34 3.81 -6.58 12.55
CA SER A 34 3.01 -7.74 12.18
C SER A 34 1.53 -7.56 12.53
N ALA A 35 0.65 -8.27 11.83
CA ALA A 35 -0.75 -8.38 12.23
C ALA A 35 -1.01 -9.63 13.10
N ASP A 36 -0.35 -10.75 12.81
CA ASP A 36 -0.56 -12.03 13.50
C ASP A 36 0.38 -12.28 14.68
N GLY A 37 1.43 -11.47 14.83
CA GLY A 37 2.48 -11.68 15.84
C GLY A 37 3.54 -12.71 15.41
N VAL A 38 3.59 -13.07 14.13
CA VAL A 38 4.53 -14.06 13.58
C VAL A 38 5.19 -13.55 12.30
N ARG A 39 4.40 -13.12 11.32
CA ARG A 39 4.88 -12.70 9.99
C ARG A 39 5.11 -11.20 9.97
N THR A 40 6.33 -10.77 9.60
CA THR A 40 6.64 -9.37 9.32
C THR A 40 5.90 -8.89 8.08
N LEU A 41 5.18 -7.78 8.20
CA LEU A 41 4.50 -7.09 7.09
C LEU A 41 5.24 -5.81 6.71
N VAL A 42 5.59 -5.00 7.71
CA VAL A 42 6.28 -3.71 7.54
C VAL A 42 7.51 -3.67 8.44
N GLU A 43 8.64 -3.29 7.87
CA GLU A 43 9.86 -2.96 8.59
C GLU A 43 10.04 -1.44 8.57
N LEU A 44 10.38 -0.89 9.73
CA LEU A 44 10.70 0.52 9.89
C LEU A 44 12.20 0.63 10.15
N HIS A 45 12.88 1.51 9.41
CA HIS A 45 14.28 1.84 9.62
C HIS A 45 14.38 3.32 9.91
N GLU A 46 14.88 3.66 11.10
CA GLU A 46 15.14 5.04 11.46
C GLU A 46 16.31 5.58 10.67
N ARG A 47 16.11 6.80 10.18
CA ARG A 47 17.17 7.64 9.69
C ARG A 47 16.93 9.05 10.22
N ALA A 48 17.61 9.38 11.32
CA ALA A 48 17.43 10.65 12.03
C ALA A 48 17.76 11.89 11.17
N ASP A 49 18.67 11.78 10.20
CA ASP A 49 18.99 12.84 9.24
C ASP A 49 18.04 12.87 8.03
N ALA A 50 16.99 12.04 8.00
CA ALA A 50 16.10 11.98 6.86
C ALA A 50 15.26 13.25 6.71
N VAL A 51 15.06 13.66 5.45
CA VAL A 51 14.18 14.78 5.11
C VAL A 51 12.81 14.28 4.70
N LEU A 52 11.80 15.13 4.84
CA LEU A 52 10.50 14.85 4.24
C LEU A 52 10.62 14.76 2.72
N ARG A 53 9.90 13.81 2.13
CA ARG A 53 9.86 13.66 0.67
C ARG A 53 9.17 14.88 0.03
N PRO A 54 9.82 15.59 -0.91
CA PRO A 54 9.16 16.67 -1.64
C PRO A 54 7.93 16.16 -2.39
N ARG A 55 6.88 17.00 -2.51
CA ARG A 55 5.62 16.62 -3.17
C ARG A 55 5.81 16.14 -4.61
N ARG A 56 6.68 16.78 -5.39
CA ARG A 56 6.98 16.40 -6.78
C ARG A 56 8.26 15.57 -6.85
N CYS A 57 8.17 14.30 -6.45
CA CYS A 57 9.23 13.29 -6.59
C CYS A 57 8.59 11.92 -6.86
N THR A 58 9.33 11.01 -7.48
CA THR A 58 8.91 9.60 -7.59
C THR A 58 8.94 8.90 -6.22
N GLY A 59 8.46 7.66 -6.17
CA GLY A 59 8.49 6.79 -4.99
C GLY A 59 7.09 6.46 -4.48
N LEU A 60 7.01 6.01 -3.23
CA LEU A 60 5.76 5.56 -2.62
C LEU A 60 4.66 6.62 -2.70
N PHE A 61 3.54 6.30 -3.34
CA PHE A 61 2.31 7.09 -3.20
C PHE A 61 1.58 6.63 -1.93
N HIS A 62 1.28 5.32 -1.85
CA HIS A 62 0.86 4.66 -0.62
C HIS A 62 1.18 3.16 -0.65
N PHE A 63 1.12 2.50 0.50
CA PHE A 63 0.97 1.05 0.58
C PHE A 63 -0.37 0.72 1.21
N ALA A 64 -0.92 -0.45 0.88
CA ALA A 64 -2.27 -0.81 1.25
C ALA A 64 -2.32 -2.04 2.15
N ILE A 65 -3.02 -1.89 3.26
CA ILE A 65 -3.29 -2.90 4.27
C ILE A 65 -4.64 -3.53 3.94
N LEU A 66 -4.62 -4.77 3.45
CA LEU A 66 -5.82 -5.52 3.13
C LEU A 66 -6.31 -6.24 4.38
N VAL A 67 -7.48 -5.82 4.88
CA VAL A 67 -8.17 -6.49 5.99
C VAL A 67 -9.09 -7.59 5.45
N PRO A 68 -9.28 -8.70 6.17
CA PRO A 68 -9.88 -9.92 5.62
C PRO A 68 -11.39 -9.83 5.39
N THR A 69 -12.06 -8.85 6.00
CA THR A 69 -13.53 -8.70 5.92
C THR A 69 -13.92 -7.23 5.96
N ARG A 70 -15.07 -6.90 5.37
CA ARG A 70 -15.69 -5.58 5.50
C ARG A 70 -15.91 -5.19 6.97
N ALA A 71 -16.24 -6.15 7.83
CA ALA A 71 -16.37 -5.91 9.27
C ALA A 71 -15.03 -5.49 9.92
N ALA A 72 -13.90 -6.04 9.47
CA ALA A 72 -12.57 -5.61 9.92
C ALA A 72 -12.23 -4.20 9.45
N LEU A 73 -12.68 -3.81 8.24
CA LEU A 73 -12.57 -2.43 7.76
C LEU A 73 -13.42 -1.49 8.64
N GLY A 74 -14.66 -1.87 8.94
CA GLY A 74 -15.54 -1.16 9.87
C GLY A 74 -14.93 -0.98 11.27
N ARG A 75 -14.31 -2.01 11.83
CA ARG A 75 -13.57 -1.89 13.11
C ARG A 75 -12.42 -0.90 13.03
N SER A 76 -11.67 -0.92 11.94
CA SER A 76 -10.55 0.02 11.72
C SER A 76 -11.07 1.47 11.62
N LEU A 77 -12.16 1.69 10.89
CA LEU A 77 -12.83 3.00 10.79
C LEU A 77 -13.27 3.52 12.17
N ARG A 78 -13.94 2.68 12.96
CA ARG A 78 -14.41 3.03 14.30
C ARG A 78 -13.23 3.38 15.21
N HIS A 79 -12.20 2.54 15.26
CA HIS A 79 -10.99 2.78 16.06
C HIS A 79 -10.29 4.09 15.68
N LEU A 80 -10.04 4.33 14.40
CA LEU A 80 -9.41 5.57 13.94
C LEU A 80 -10.23 6.80 14.32
N THR A 81 -11.56 6.71 14.23
CA THR A 81 -12.46 7.81 14.59
C THR A 81 -12.49 8.05 16.10
N ASP A 82 -12.60 6.99 16.90
CA ASP A 82 -12.71 7.05 18.36
C ASP A 82 -11.42 7.59 19.01
N GLU A 83 -10.26 7.21 18.46
CA GLU A 83 -8.94 7.69 18.91
C GLU A 83 -8.51 9.02 18.25
N GLY A 84 -9.31 9.56 17.33
CA GLY A 84 -9.05 10.85 16.70
C GLY A 84 -7.91 10.86 15.67
N TRP A 85 -7.60 9.73 15.05
CA TRP A 85 -6.64 9.63 13.95
C TRP A 85 -7.27 10.14 12.65
N PRO A 86 -6.73 11.22 12.03
CA PRO A 86 -7.37 11.85 10.89
C PRO A 86 -7.24 11.03 9.61
N LEU A 87 -8.36 10.78 8.94
CA LEU A 87 -8.37 10.29 7.57
C LEU A 87 -8.00 11.42 6.60
N THR A 88 -7.16 11.11 5.61
CA THR A 88 -6.80 12.02 4.50
C THR A 88 -7.71 11.84 3.30
N GLY A 89 -8.48 10.74 3.24
CA GLY A 89 -9.45 10.45 2.20
C GLY A 89 -10.18 9.15 2.44
N VAL A 90 -11.26 8.93 1.70
CA VAL A 90 -12.05 7.68 1.68
C VAL A 90 -12.56 7.47 0.27
N ALA A 91 -12.70 6.23 -0.16
CA ALA A 91 -13.21 5.93 -1.50
C ALA A 91 -13.86 4.55 -1.60
N ASP A 92 -14.87 4.45 -2.46
CA ASP A 92 -15.31 3.20 -3.06
C ASP A 92 -14.69 3.08 -4.45
N HIS A 93 -13.97 1.99 -4.68
CA HIS A 93 -13.25 1.70 -5.92
C HIS A 93 -13.99 0.71 -6.82
N LEU A 94 -15.24 0.34 -6.51
CA LEU A 94 -16.04 -0.73 -7.16
C LEU A 94 -15.51 -2.15 -6.94
N VAL A 95 -14.22 -2.30 -6.66
CA VAL A 95 -13.54 -3.55 -6.33
C VAL A 95 -13.17 -3.65 -4.86
N SER A 96 -13.07 -2.50 -4.18
CA SER A 96 -12.70 -2.38 -2.78
C SER A 96 -13.30 -1.11 -2.16
N GLU A 97 -13.40 -1.10 -0.84
CA GLU A 97 -13.71 0.08 -0.02
C GLU A 97 -12.48 0.45 0.79
N ALA A 98 -12.10 1.73 0.81
CA ALA A 98 -10.79 2.16 1.29
C ALA A 98 -10.84 3.40 2.20
N LEU A 99 -9.98 3.38 3.22
CA LEU A 99 -9.69 4.49 4.13
C LEU A 99 -8.23 4.92 3.91
N TYR A 100 -8.02 6.21 3.70
CA TYR A 100 -6.69 6.76 3.48
C TYR A 100 -6.26 7.59 4.67
N LEU A 101 -4.98 7.46 5.03
CA LEU A 101 -4.34 8.26 6.04
C LEU A 101 -2.85 8.45 5.72
N SER A 102 -2.17 9.25 6.54
CA SER A 102 -0.74 9.44 6.44
C SER A 102 -0.08 9.11 7.77
N ASP A 103 1.08 8.47 7.69
CA ASP A 103 1.93 8.27 8.86
C ASP A 103 2.53 9.61 9.36
N PRO A 104 3.25 9.63 10.50
CA PRO A 104 3.86 10.85 11.04
C PRO A 104 4.89 11.52 10.14
N ASP A 105 5.39 10.84 9.11
CA ASP A 105 6.33 11.35 8.11
C ASP A 105 5.66 11.65 6.75
N GLY A 106 4.35 11.53 6.67
CA GLY A 106 3.56 11.83 5.47
C GLY A 106 3.56 10.70 4.43
N LEU A 107 3.94 9.48 4.80
CA LEU A 107 3.83 8.30 3.94
C LEU A 107 2.36 7.91 3.82
N GLY A 108 1.89 7.74 2.59
CA GLY A 108 0.50 7.36 2.33
C GLY A 108 0.22 5.93 2.77
N ILE A 109 -0.92 5.75 3.42
CA ILE A 109 -1.43 4.45 3.86
C ILE A 109 -2.87 4.33 3.39
N GLU A 110 -3.20 3.16 2.89
CA GLU A 110 -4.57 2.74 2.60
C GLU A 110 -4.91 1.55 3.50
N ILE A 111 -6.05 1.57 4.18
CA ILE A 111 -6.66 0.38 4.78
C ILE A 111 -7.87 0.07 3.92
N TYR A 112 -7.92 -1.12 3.34
CA TYR A 112 -9.00 -1.47 2.43
C TYR A 112 -9.51 -2.89 2.64
N GLY A 113 -10.77 -3.08 2.26
CA GLY A 113 -11.41 -4.39 2.17
C GLY A 113 -11.85 -4.66 0.73
N ASP A 114 -11.52 -5.84 0.23
CA ASP A 114 -11.99 -6.30 -1.07
C ASP A 114 -13.50 -6.55 -1.07
N ARG A 115 -14.16 -6.15 -2.17
CA ARG A 115 -15.46 -6.70 -2.55
C ARG A 115 -15.25 -8.11 -3.11
N PRO A 116 -16.24 -9.03 -2.98
CA PRO A 116 -16.13 -10.36 -3.55
C PRO A 116 -15.79 -10.30 -5.04
N ARG A 117 -14.80 -11.08 -5.49
CA ARG A 117 -14.20 -10.96 -6.82
C ARG A 117 -15.21 -11.17 -7.96
N GLU A 118 -16.23 -11.98 -7.71
CA GLU A 118 -17.37 -12.25 -8.58
C GLU A 118 -18.26 -11.02 -8.84
N THR A 119 -18.20 -9.99 -8.00
CA THR A 119 -18.94 -8.74 -8.20
C THR A 119 -18.17 -7.74 -9.07
N TRP A 120 -16.90 -7.99 -9.38
CA TRP A 120 -16.09 -7.06 -10.14
C TRP A 120 -16.49 -7.06 -11.61
N THR A 121 -16.85 -5.87 -12.10
CA THR A 121 -17.20 -5.69 -13.51
C THR A 121 -15.96 -5.59 -14.38
N ARG A 122 -15.97 -6.28 -15.53
CA ARG A 122 -14.91 -6.19 -16.54
C ARG A 122 -15.45 -5.67 -17.86
N VAL A 123 -14.77 -4.68 -18.44
CA VAL A 123 -15.10 -4.12 -19.77
C VAL A 123 -13.85 -4.16 -20.64
N GLY A 124 -13.93 -4.80 -21.80
CA GLY A 124 -12.78 -4.94 -22.70
C GLY A 124 -11.57 -5.63 -22.06
N GLY A 125 -11.81 -6.56 -21.13
CA GLY A 125 -10.76 -7.27 -20.37
C GLY A 125 -10.21 -6.51 -19.15
N GLN A 126 -10.54 -5.22 -18.99
CA GLN A 126 -10.08 -4.40 -17.87
C GLN A 126 -11.05 -4.49 -16.69
N VAL A 127 -10.52 -4.50 -15.47
CA VAL A 127 -11.29 -4.39 -14.23
C VAL A 127 -11.70 -2.94 -14.06
N MET A 128 -13.01 -2.70 -13.92
CA MET A 128 -13.51 -1.34 -13.72
C MET A 128 -13.26 -0.89 -12.29
N MET A 129 -12.59 0.24 -12.14
CA MET A 129 -12.36 0.90 -10.85
C MET A 129 -12.76 2.38 -10.96
N ALA A 130 -13.20 2.95 -9.84
CA ALA A 130 -13.60 4.35 -9.72
C ALA A 130 -12.98 4.98 -8.47
N THR A 131 -13.36 6.21 -8.16
CA THR A 131 -13.12 6.84 -6.85
C THR A 131 -14.42 7.52 -6.46
N ASP A 132 -15.37 6.70 -6.05
CA ASP A 132 -16.71 7.15 -5.68
C ASP A 132 -16.76 7.45 -4.17
N PRO A 133 -17.71 8.28 -3.72
CA PRO A 133 -17.89 8.53 -2.29
C PRO A 133 -18.19 7.23 -1.53
N LEU A 134 -17.47 6.99 -0.43
CA LEU A 134 -17.69 5.84 0.44
C LEU A 134 -18.81 6.13 1.46
N ASP A 135 -19.74 5.18 1.62
CA ASP A 135 -20.73 5.21 2.70
C ASP A 135 -20.09 4.74 4.02
N LEU A 136 -19.56 5.69 4.78
CA LEU A 136 -18.87 5.42 6.06
C LEU A 136 -19.81 4.88 7.13
N GLU A 137 -21.08 5.29 7.14
CA GLU A 137 -22.06 4.78 8.11
C GLU A 137 -22.34 3.30 7.84
N SER A 138 -22.50 2.92 6.57
CA SER A 138 -22.63 1.52 6.17
C SER A 138 -21.42 0.68 6.54
N VAL A 139 -20.20 1.19 6.36
CA VAL A 139 -18.98 0.47 6.72
C VAL A 139 -18.83 0.35 8.25
N ALA A 140 -19.09 1.41 8.99
CA ALA A 140 -18.99 1.43 10.46
C ALA A 140 -20.03 0.53 11.15
N ASN A 141 -21.19 0.31 10.52
CA ASN A 141 -22.28 -0.52 11.02
C ASN A 141 -22.32 -1.93 10.40
N GLU A 142 -21.30 -2.34 9.65
CA GLU A 142 -21.19 -3.70 9.12
C GLU A 142 -21.27 -4.73 10.28
N PRO A 143 -22.09 -5.79 10.18
CA PRO A 143 -22.21 -6.79 11.25
C PRO A 143 -20.85 -7.37 11.67
N GLY A 144 -20.51 -7.24 12.96
CA GLY A 144 -19.22 -7.62 13.52
C GLY A 144 -18.22 -6.46 13.65
N ALA A 145 -18.55 -5.27 13.14
CA ALA A 145 -17.75 -4.05 13.33
C ALA A 145 -17.90 -3.46 14.75
N GLU A 146 -18.97 -3.80 15.48
CA GLU A 146 -19.24 -3.36 16.84
C GLU A 146 -18.33 -4.00 17.90
N ARG A 147 -17.60 -5.05 17.54
CA ARG A 147 -16.68 -5.73 18.46
C ARG A 147 -15.55 -4.80 18.88
N SER A 148 -15.10 -4.95 20.13
CA SER A 148 -13.99 -4.18 20.69
C SER A 148 -12.74 -4.30 19.82
N TRP A 149 -12.04 -3.18 19.65
CA TRP A 149 -10.76 -3.14 18.97
C TRP A 149 -9.69 -3.88 19.79
N THR A 150 -8.97 -4.78 19.14
CA THR A 150 -7.85 -5.53 19.74
C THR A 150 -6.61 -5.49 18.85
N GLY A 151 -6.50 -4.46 17.99
CA GLY A 151 -5.51 -4.36 16.92
C GLY A 151 -5.98 -4.94 15.58
N LEU A 152 -5.06 -5.00 14.62
CA LEU A 152 -5.32 -5.55 13.29
C LEU A 152 -5.74 -7.02 13.35
N ASP A 153 -6.61 -7.40 12.42
CA ASP A 153 -6.97 -8.79 12.23
C ASP A 153 -5.74 -9.61 11.82
N ALA A 154 -5.52 -10.78 12.43
CA ALA A 154 -4.34 -11.61 12.16
C ALA A 154 -4.25 -12.06 10.69
N ALA A 155 -5.37 -12.14 9.96
CA ALA A 155 -5.35 -12.49 8.54
C ALA A 155 -4.98 -11.31 7.62
N THR A 156 -4.73 -10.12 8.17
CA THR A 156 -4.31 -8.93 7.42
C THR A 156 -3.01 -9.17 6.65
N VAL A 157 -2.96 -8.66 5.42
CA VAL A 157 -1.77 -8.68 4.54
C VAL A 157 -1.49 -7.27 4.01
N ILE A 158 -0.31 -7.07 3.45
CA ILE A 158 -0.09 -5.96 2.51
C ILE A 158 -0.66 -6.39 1.16
N GLY A 159 -1.73 -5.72 0.72
CA GLY A 159 -2.48 -6.08 -0.48
C GLY A 159 -1.83 -5.56 -1.76
N HIS A 160 -1.53 -4.26 -1.79
CA HIS A 160 -0.83 -3.62 -2.89
C HIS A 160 0.10 -2.51 -2.45
N VAL A 161 0.97 -2.11 -3.37
CA VAL A 161 1.76 -0.89 -3.29
C VAL A 161 1.34 0.02 -4.45
N HIS A 162 1.28 1.32 -4.21
CA HIS A 162 1.04 2.33 -5.24
C HIS A 162 2.25 3.26 -5.31
N LEU A 163 2.83 3.42 -6.48
CA LEU A 163 3.99 4.29 -6.73
C LEU A 163 3.61 5.51 -7.57
N HIS A 164 4.15 6.66 -7.21
CA HIS A 164 4.28 7.77 -8.15
C HIS A 164 5.53 7.57 -8.99
N VAL A 165 5.36 7.47 -10.32
CA VAL A 165 6.42 7.19 -11.29
C VAL A 165 6.62 8.37 -12.23
N ALA A 166 7.81 8.48 -12.83
CA ALA A 166 8.10 9.56 -13.77
C ALA A 166 7.39 9.38 -15.12
N SER A 167 7.09 8.14 -15.52
CA SER A 167 6.57 7.77 -16.83
C SER A 167 5.77 6.47 -16.72
N LEU A 168 4.49 6.49 -17.14
CA LEU A 168 3.65 5.29 -17.18
C LEU A 168 4.14 4.30 -18.25
N VAL A 169 4.71 4.80 -19.34
CA VAL A 169 5.24 3.98 -20.44
C VAL A 169 6.42 3.14 -19.95
N ASP A 170 7.37 3.76 -19.23
CA ASP A 170 8.51 3.04 -18.68
C ASP A 170 8.08 2.06 -17.58
N ALA A 171 7.12 2.47 -16.73
CA ALA A 171 6.56 1.59 -15.71
C ALA A 171 5.86 0.37 -16.31
N GLU A 172 5.06 0.53 -17.37
CA GLU A 172 4.43 -0.60 -18.07
C GLU A 172 5.49 -1.53 -18.69
N ARG A 173 6.52 -0.97 -19.35
CA ARG A 173 7.62 -1.75 -19.92
C ARG A 173 8.28 -2.62 -18.84
N LEU A 174 8.57 -2.05 -17.67
CA LEU A 174 9.21 -2.77 -16.57
C LEU A 174 8.26 -3.81 -15.96
N TYR A 175 7.11 -3.38 -15.43
CA TYR A 175 6.26 -4.24 -14.62
C TYR A 175 5.48 -5.28 -15.44
N CYS A 176 5.12 -4.95 -16.68
CA CYS A 176 4.45 -5.91 -17.55
C CYS A 176 5.46 -6.66 -18.43
N GLY A 177 6.37 -5.94 -19.08
CA GLY A 177 7.29 -6.53 -20.06
C GLY A 177 8.43 -7.34 -19.45
N VAL A 178 8.85 -7.02 -18.22
CA VAL A 178 9.97 -7.68 -17.56
C VAL A 178 9.53 -8.50 -16.33
N VAL A 179 8.75 -7.90 -15.44
CA VAL A 179 8.27 -8.61 -14.23
C VAL A 179 7.17 -9.62 -14.54
N GLY A 180 6.39 -9.37 -15.61
CA GLY A 180 5.35 -10.29 -16.08
C GLY A 180 3.97 -10.08 -15.45
N PHE A 181 3.69 -8.90 -14.88
CA PHE A 181 2.32 -8.57 -14.52
C PHE A 181 1.45 -8.35 -15.74
N GLU A 182 0.17 -8.61 -15.57
CA GLU A 182 -0.87 -8.26 -16.53
C GLU A 182 -1.51 -6.92 -16.14
N PRO A 183 -1.63 -5.99 -17.08
CA PRO A 183 -2.34 -4.74 -16.86
C PRO A 183 -3.84 -5.00 -16.70
N THR A 184 -4.37 -4.58 -15.56
CA THR A 184 -5.77 -4.76 -15.17
C THR A 184 -6.62 -3.55 -15.51
N MET A 185 -6.04 -2.36 -15.51
CA MET A 185 -6.69 -1.13 -15.95
C MET A 185 -5.66 -0.14 -16.50
N ARG A 186 -5.87 0.31 -17.75
CA ARG A 186 -5.02 1.30 -18.43
C ARG A 186 -5.72 2.63 -18.67
N THR A 187 -7.05 2.63 -18.64
CA THR A 187 -7.87 3.80 -18.99
C THR A 187 -8.08 4.75 -17.82
N TYR A 188 -7.57 4.42 -16.63
CA TYR A 188 -7.67 5.32 -15.48
C TYR A 188 -6.79 6.55 -15.71
N PRO A 189 -7.34 7.78 -15.65
CA PRO A 189 -6.57 8.98 -15.96
C PRO A 189 -5.30 9.12 -15.12
N GLY A 190 -4.14 9.10 -15.79
CA GLY A 190 -2.84 9.27 -15.14
C GLY A 190 -2.36 8.09 -14.29
N ALA A 191 -2.98 6.91 -14.42
CA ALA A 191 -2.57 5.71 -13.67
C ALA A 191 -2.65 4.43 -14.49
N LEU A 192 -1.81 3.47 -14.10
CA LEU A 192 -1.76 2.11 -14.60
C LEU A 192 -1.83 1.17 -13.41
N PHE A 193 -2.69 0.15 -13.53
CA PHE A 193 -2.85 -0.89 -12.53
C PHE A 193 -2.46 -2.24 -13.12
N VAL A 194 -1.68 -3.01 -12.38
CA VAL A 194 -1.14 -4.30 -12.84
C VAL A 194 -1.27 -5.37 -11.76
N ALA A 195 -1.54 -6.61 -12.17
CA ALA A 195 -1.72 -7.75 -11.29
C ALA A 195 -1.27 -9.07 -11.92
N ALA A 196 -1.31 -10.13 -11.13
CA ALA A 196 -1.22 -11.51 -11.60
C ALA A 196 -2.46 -12.28 -11.12
N GLY A 197 -2.79 -13.40 -11.77
CA GLY A 197 -3.90 -14.27 -11.33
C GLY A 197 -5.29 -13.61 -11.39
N GLY A 198 -5.44 -12.55 -12.19
CA GLY A 198 -6.67 -11.80 -12.40
C GLY A 198 -7.20 -11.01 -11.19
N TYR A 199 -6.34 -10.69 -10.21
CA TYR A 199 -6.65 -9.75 -9.13
C TYR A 199 -6.87 -8.31 -9.66
N HIS A 200 -7.39 -7.37 -8.85
CA HIS A 200 -7.64 -6.00 -9.33
C HIS A 200 -6.33 -5.22 -9.54
N HIS A 201 -5.36 -5.36 -8.64
CA HIS A 201 -3.97 -4.90 -8.78
C HIS A 201 -3.13 -5.34 -7.58
N HIS A 202 -1.89 -5.75 -7.82
CA HIS A 202 -0.87 -5.85 -6.76
C HIS A 202 0.01 -4.60 -6.74
N LEU A 203 0.06 -3.89 -7.86
CA LEU A 203 0.83 -2.66 -8.04
C LEU A 203 -0.01 -1.64 -8.82
N GLY A 204 -0.17 -0.46 -8.22
CA GLY A 204 -0.62 0.74 -8.92
C GLY A 204 0.58 1.63 -9.22
N VAL A 205 0.58 2.28 -10.39
CA VAL A 205 1.55 3.35 -10.70
C VAL A 205 0.81 4.56 -11.27
N ASN A 206 1.19 5.77 -10.85
CA ASN A 206 0.56 7.01 -11.32
C ASN A 206 1.58 8.11 -11.63
N THR A 207 1.13 9.15 -12.33
CA THR A 207 1.88 10.39 -12.61
C THR A 207 1.21 11.63 -12.00
N TRP A 208 0.34 11.47 -11.01
CA TRP A 208 -0.53 12.53 -10.48
C TRP A 208 0.23 13.67 -9.78
N MET A 209 1.43 13.42 -9.25
CA MET A 209 2.30 14.47 -8.68
C MET A 209 3.25 15.08 -9.72
N GLY A 210 3.04 14.77 -10.99
CA GLY A 210 3.71 15.36 -12.15
C GLY A 210 4.58 14.36 -12.90
N GLU A 211 4.28 14.20 -14.19
CA GLU A 211 5.12 13.45 -15.13
C GLU A 211 6.55 14.03 -15.17
N GLY A 212 7.54 13.16 -15.37
CA GLY A 212 8.96 13.52 -15.31
C GLY A 212 9.42 14.03 -13.95
N ALA A 213 8.78 13.61 -12.85
CA ALA A 213 9.26 13.93 -11.51
C ALA A 213 10.64 13.30 -11.26
N PRO A 214 11.57 14.02 -10.58
CA PRO A 214 12.87 13.46 -10.24
C PRO A 214 12.77 12.41 -9.13
N ALA A 215 13.84 11.64 -8.95
CA ALA A 215 14.01 10.82 -7.75
C ALA A 215 14.04 11.71 -6.50
N PRO A 216 13.53 11.20 -5.35
CA PRO A 216 13.65 11.93 -4.09
C PRO A 216 15.13 12.07 -3.68
N PRO A 217 15.48 13.02 -2.79
CA PRO A 217 16.79 13.04 -2.15
C PRO A 217 17.13 11.66 -1.57
N GLY A 218 18.39 11.21 -1.68
CA GLY A 218 18.81 9.88 -1.21
C GLY A 218 18.68 9.65 0.31
N HIS A 219 18.28 10.69 1.04
CA HIS A 219 17.98 10.68 2.47
C HIS A 219 16.55 11.09 2.78
N ALA A 220 15.63 11.02 1.82
CA ALA A 220 14.22 11.24 2.10
C ALA A 220 13.60 10.02 2.81
N VAL A 221 12.59 10.28 3.64
CA VAL A 221 11.65 9.22 4.09
C VAL A 221 10.98 8.56 2.89
N GLY A 222 10.58 7.30 3.05
CA GLY A 222 9.86 6.56 2.02
C GLY A 222 10.22 5.09 1.92
N LEU A 223 9.69 4.46 0.86
CA LEU A 223 9.88 3.04 0.58
C LEU A 223 11.34 2.73 0.25
N ARG A 224 11.91 1.76 0.96
CA ARG A 224 13.24 1.19 0.70
C ARG A 224 13.13 0.06 -0.32
N TRP A 225 12.23 -0.87 -0.05
CA TRP A 225 11.91 -1.99 -0.94
C TRP A 225 10.55 -2.60 -0.55
N PHE A 226 9.95 -3.32 -1.48
CA PHE A 226 8.81 -4.19 -1.25
C PHE A 226 9.00 -5.49 -2.02
N SER A 227 8.27 -6.53 -1.64
CA SER A 227 8.33 -7.83 -2.27
C SER A 227 6.93 -8.25 -2.68
N VAL A 228 6.81 -8.82 -3.87
CA VAL A 228 5.60 -9.50 -4.32
C VAL A 228 5.94 -10.97 -4.46
N TYR A 229 5.17 -11.83 -3.80
CA TYR A 229 5.39 -13.26 -3.79
C TYR A 229 4.55 -13.94 -4.88
N ALA A 230 5.18 -14.83 -5.64
CA ALA A 230 4.50 -15.71 -6.57
C ALA A 230 4.99 -17.15 -6.34
N ARG A 231 4.12 -18.14 -6.61
CA ARG A 231 4.43 -19.56 -6.32
C ARG A 231 5.63 -20.07 -7.09
N GLU A 232 5.81 -19.61 -8.32
CA GLU A 232 6.92 -19.99 -9.18
C GLU A 232 7.37 -18.75 -9.96
N LEU A 233 8.61 -18.32 -9.74
CA LEU A 233 9.28 -17.32 -10.57
C LEU A 233 10.67 -17.83 -10.92
N PRO A 234 11.09 -17.79 -12.19
CA PRO A 234 12.49 -18.00 -12.53
C PRO A 234 13.32 -16.91 -11.85
N ALA A 235 14.46 -17.29 -11.27
CA ALA A 235 15.36 -16.33 -10.67
C ALA A 235 15.89 -15.37 -11.73
N ALA A 236 15.77 -14.08 -11.50
CA ALA A 236 16.28 -13.04 -12.37
C ALA A 236 16.57 -11.77 -11.56
N GLU A 237 17.59 -11.03 -11.94
CA GLU A 237 17.81 -9.67 -11.44
C GLU A 237 17.76 -8.72 -12.62
N VAL A 238 16.95 -7.68 -12.47
CA VAL A 238 16.73 -6.68 -13.50
C VAL A 238 17.00 -5.33 -12.89
N VAL A 239 17.99 -4.63 -13.44
CA VAL A 239 18.21 -3.22 -13.15
C VAL A 239 17.63 -2.43 -14.30
N ASP A 240 16.57 -1.67 -14.04
CA ASP A 240 16.03 -0.76 -15.04
C ASP A 240 16.86 0.53 -15.04
N ASP A 241 17.66 0.74 -16.08
CA ASP A 241 18.56 1.89 -16.20
C ASP A 241 17.83 3.24 -16.18
N ALA A 242 16.57 3.26 -16.65
CA ALA A 242 15.75 4.47 -16.71
C ALA A 242 15.29 4.93 -15.32
N THR A 243 14.85 4.00 -14.47
CA THR A 243 14.32 4.30 -13.13
C THR A 243 15.32 4.03 -12.02
N ARG A 244 16.45 3.38 -12.31
CA ARG A 244 17.40 2.79 -11.34
C ARG A 244 16.76 1.77 -10.41
N THR A 245 15.56 1.27 -10.74
CA THR A 245 14.87 0.26 -9.95
C THR A 245 15.59 -1.07 -10.12
N VAL A 246 15.89 -1.73 -9.01
CA VAL A 246 16.38 -3.11 -9.00
C VAL A 246 15.20 -4.02 -8.68
N VAL A 247 14.90 -4.95 -9.57
CA VAL A 247 13.90 -5.99 -9.37
C VAL A 247 14.61 -7.33 -9.30
N SER A 248 14.57 -7.94 -8.13
CA SER A 248 15.04 -9.31 -7.91
C SER A 248 13.82 -10.24 -7.89
N LEU A 249 13.77 -11.15 -8.85
CA LEU A 249 12.83 -12.27 -8.90
C LEU A 249 13.54 -13.50 -8.36
N GLY A 250 12.89 -14.24 -7.47
CA GLY A 250 13.44 -15.45 -6.88
C GLY A 250 12.37 -16.28 -6.19
N PRO A 251 12.65 -17.56 -5.89
CA PRO A 251 11.77 -18.37 -5.06
C PRO A 251 11.62 -17.70 -3.68
N GLY A 252 10.37 -17.58 -3.24
CA GLY A 252 10.01 -17.02 -1.93
C GLY A 252 10.16 -18.01 -0.78
#